data_AF-A0A2C5Z9A1-F1
#
_entry.id   AF-A0A2C5Z9A1-F1
#
_cell.length_a   1.000
_cell.length_b   1.000
_cell.length_c   1.000
_cell.angle_alpha   90.00
_cell.angle_beta   90.00
_cell.angle_gamma   90.00
#
_symmetry.space_group_name_H-M   'P 1'
#
loop_
_entity.id
_entity.type
_entity.pdbx_description
1 polymer ?
#
loop_
_entity_poly.entity_id
_entity_poly.type
_entity_poly.pdbx_seq_one_letter_code
_entity_poly.pdbx_strand_id
1 'polypeptide(L)'
;MATPASHAQASLAGARYGLSERAAYNSLQDQPWDTIEKMMTNIWSPDNTNGLVHLGVAENTLLYKEVATHINNSSTIIPDHHLGYGVGPRGSPRLKKALVSFFNSEFRAHEPVLEKEILILPGVMALIDALAWSICNDGEGIIVPVPFYTGFKPATSTRARGVLVPASIQSVGKYQCLDDVFDPEINRKALEDALLRATQNGVKVRAVMLTKYEIPKLRKLFNLEPPLTHDAPVLITRWEDAM
;
A
#
# COMPACT_ATOMS: atom_id res chain seq x y z
N MET A 1 -6.41 19.34 -3.79
CA MET A 1 -5.47 18.56 -4.64
C MET A 1 -4.31 19.47 -4.97
N ALA A 2 -3.08 19.04 -4.69
CA ALA A 2 -1.89 19.75 -5.11
C ALA A 2 -1.86 19.86 -6.65
N THR A 3 -1.56 21.04 -7.18
CA THR A 3 -1.40 21.24 -8.63
C THR A 3 -0.14 20.48 -9.09
N PRO A 4 -0.19 19.68 -10.17
CA PRO A 4 1.00 19.01 -10.69
C PRO A 4 2.11 20.03 -10.98
N ALA A 5 3.35 19.69 -10.61
CA ALA A 5 4.50 20.52 -10.94
C ALA A 5 4.58 20.72 -12.46
N SER A 6 4.73 21.98 -12.90
CA SER A 6 4.89 22.28 -14.32
C SER A 6 6.20 21.71 -14.86
N HIS A 7 6.24 21.39 -16.16
CA HIS A 7 7.45 20.92 -16.81
C HIS A 7 8.62 21.90 -16.62
N ALA A 8 8.36 23.21 -16.69
CA ALA A 8 9.37 24.24 -16.47
C ALA A 8 10.00 24.17 -15.06
N GLN A 9 9.19 23.94 -14.01
CA GLN A 9 9.69 23.78 -12.65
C GLN A 9 10.54 22.51 -12.50
N ALA A 10 10.09 21.40 -13.09
CA ALA A 10 10.85 20.15 -13.08
C ALA A 10 12.18 20.28 -13.84
N SER A 11 12.20 20.92 -15.02
CA SER A 11 13.45 21.17 -15.74
C SER A 11 14.43 22.03 -14.94
N LEU A 12 13.94 23.06 -14.25
CA LEU A 12 14.76 23.90 -13.39
C LEU A 12 15.35 23.11 -12.22
N ALA A 13 14.54 22.29 -11.54
CA ALA A 13 15.01 21.42 -10.45
C ALA A 13 16.03 20.39 -10.97
N GLY A 14 15.78 19.80 -12.15
CA GLY A 14 16.68 18.90 -12.85
C GLY A 14 18.05 19.53 -13.10
N ALA A 15 18.08 20.71 -13.70
CA ALA A 15 19.31 21.44 -13.98
C ALA A 15 20.04 21.88 -12.70
N ARG A 16 19.30 22.37 -11.69
CA ARG A 16 19.87 22.88 -10.45
C ARG A 16 20.53 21.79 -9.60
N TYR A 17 19.93 20.60 -9.56
CA TYR A 17 20.34 19.53 -8.63
C TYR A 17 20.92 18.29 -9.34
N GLY A 18 21.06 18.32 -10.67
CA GLY A 18 21.53 17.17 -11.45
C GLY A 18 20.57 15.98 -11.42
N LEU A 19 19.27 16.24 -11.25
CA LEU A 19 18.26 15.19 -11.10
C LEU A 19 17.82 14.65 -12.47
N SER A 20 17.48 13.36 -12.51
CA SER A 20 16.69 12.84 -13.61
C SER A 20 15.33 13.55 -13.68
N GLU A 21 14.70 13.56 -14.85
CA GLU A 21 13.38 14.17 -15.02
C GLU A 21 12.37 13.65 -13.99
N ARG A 22 12.34 12.33 -13.75
CA ARG A 22 11.47 11.70 -12.75
C ARG A 22 11.75 12.21 -11.34
N ALA A 23 13.03 12.25 -10.94
CA ALA A 23 13.41 12.74 -9.63
C ALA A 23 13.10 14.23 -9.46
N ALA A 24 13.23 15.03 -10.53
CA ALA A 24 12.87 16.44 -10.51
C ALA A 24 11.36 16.64 -10.31
N TYR A 25 10.51 15.91 -11.03
CA TYR A 25 9.05 15.94 -10.81
C TYR A 25 8.66 15.51 -9.39
N ASN A 26 9.33 14.48 -8.85
CA ASN A 26 9.06 13.98 -7.52
C ASN A 26 9.52 14.95 -6.42
N SER A 27 10.63 15.67 -6.64
CA SER A 27 11.15 16.67 -5.69
C SER A 27 10.20 17.86 -5.46
N LEU A 28 9.22 18.03 -6.34
CA LEU A 28 8.26 19.14 -6.32
C LEU A 28 6.88 18.72 -5.79
N GLN A 29 6.70 17.44 -5.42
CA GLN A 29 5.45 16.97 -4.83
C GLN A 29 5.34 17.42 -3.38
N ASP A 30 4.13 17.80 -2.96
CA ASP A 30 3.83 18.09 -1.55
C ASP A 30 4.19 16.90 -0.67
N GLN A 31 4.86 17.18 0.45
CA GLN A 31 5.24 16.20 1.46
C GLN A 31 4.22 16.25 2.62
N PRO A 32 3.19 15.39 2.63
CA PRO A 32 2.17 15.43 3.68
C PRO A 32 2.74 15.18 5.07
N TRP A 33 3.91 14.52 5.16
CA TRP A 33 4.60 14.25 6.41
C TRP A 33 5.14 15.50 7.09
N ASP A 34 5.50 16.57 6.37
CA ASP A 34 6.01 17.81 6.98
C ASP A 34 5.04 18.39 8.01
N THR A 35 3.74 18.29 7.74
CA THR A 35 2.70 18.78 8.64
C THR A 35 2.51 17.83 9.82
N ILE A 36 2.51 16.52 9.56
CA ILE A 36 2.37 15.49 10.59
C ILE A 36 3.57 15.55 11.55
N GLU A 37 4.79 15.65 11.04
CA GLU A 37 6.02 15.79 11.82
C GLU A 37 5.97 16.99 12.75
N LYS A 38 5.53 18.15 12.25
CA LYS A 38 5.33 19.35 13.08
C LYS A 38 4.31 19.10 14.19
N MET A 39 3.18 18.45 13.89
CA MET A 39 2.18 18.08 14.91
C MET A 39 2.76 17.12 15.95
N MET A 40 3.60 16.17 15.52
CA MET A 40 4.23 15.18 16.39
C MET A 40 5.25 15.80 17.38
N THR A 41 5.72 17.02 17.14
CA THR A 41 6.59 17.72 18.11
C THR A 41 5.87 18.23 19.36
N ASN A 42 4.53 18.32 19.33
CA ASN A 42 3.72 18.81 20.44
C ASN A 42 2.66 17.78 20.85
N ILE A 43 3.05 16.52 21.02
CA ILE A 43 2.12 15.46 21.44
C ILE A 43 1.77 15.61 22.92
N TRP A 44 0.51 15.34 23.24
CA TRP A 44 0.02 15.26 24.60
C TRP A 44 0.75 14.18 25.41
N SER A 45 1.13 14.52 26.63
CA SER A 45 1.64 13.57 27.61
C SER A 45 1.28 14.04 29.03
N PRO A 46 1.44 13.21 30.07
CA PRO A 46 1.31 13.66 31.45
C PRO A 46 2.16 14.90 31.77
N ASP A 47 3.31 15.05 31.11
CA ASP A 47 4.24 16.19 31.27
C ASP A 47 3.96 17.34 30.28
N ASN A 48 3.12 17.12 29.27
CA ASN A 48 2.67 18.11 28.28
C ASN A 48 1.15 18.07 28.13
N THR A 49 0.43 18.55 29.16
CA THR A 49 -1.03 18.46 29.24
C THR A 49 -1.77 19.33 28.22
N ASN A 50 -1.09 20.33 27.64
CA ASN A 50 -1.59 21.18 26.56
C ASN A 50 -1.20 20.67 25.16
N GLY A 51 -0.55 19.51 25.07
CA GLY A 51 -0.18 18.89 23.80
C GLY A 51 -1.38 18.34 23.03
N LEU A 52 -1.13 18.00 21.77
CA LEU A 52 -2.11 17.45 20.83
C LEU A 52 -2.27 15.94 21.02
N VAL A 53 -3.53 15.47 21.07
CA VAL A 53 -3.83 14.05 20.95
C VAL A 53 -3.75 13.65 19.48
N HIS A 54 -2.78 12.80 19.15
CA HIS A 54 -2.53 12.40 17.77
C HIS A 54 -3.23 11.07 17.45
N LEU A 55 -4.23 11.13 16.55
CA LEU A 55 -5.00 9.98 16.06
C LEU A 55 -4.83 9.77 14.55
N GLY A 56 -3.81 10.41 13.94
CA GLY A 56 -3.62 10.48 12.50
C GLY A 56 -2.75 9.38 11.90
N VAL A 57 -2.08 8.58 12.75
CA VAL A 57 -1.20 7.48 12.34
C VAL A 57 -1.77 6.16 12.85
N ALA A 58 -1.95 5.21 11.93
CA ALA A 58 -2.37 3.86 12.26
C ALA A 58 -1.17 3.06 12.76
N GLU A 59 -0.99 3.06 14.08
CA GLU A 59 0.08 2.35 14.76
C GLU A 59 -0.47 1.50 15.91
N ASN A 60 0.02 0.28 16.04
CA ASN A 60 -0.37 -0.62 17.12
C ASN A 60 0.61 -0.52 18.29
N THR A 61 0.41 0.48 19.15
CA THR A 61 1.23 0.71 20.34
C THR A 61 0.96 -0.30 21.47
N LEU A 62 -0.16 -1.04 21.39
CA LEU A 62 -0.57 -2.01 22.42
C LEU A 62 0.41 -3.18 22.54
N LEU A 63 1.08 -3.54 21.43
CA LEU A 63 2.01 -4.67 21.38
C LEU A 63 3.47 -4.30 21.63
N TYR A 64 3.81 -3.03 21.82
CA TYR A 64 5.19 -2.58 21.96
C TYR A 64 5.98 -3.35 23.02
N LYS A 65 5.40 -3.50 24.23
CA LYS A 65 6.07 -4.17 25.34
C LYS A 65 6.26 -5.66 25.05
N GLU A 66 5.26 -6.30 24.47
CA GLU A 66 5.30 -7.72 24.12
C GLU A 66 6.35 -8.00 23.04
N VAL A 67 6.34 -7.23 21.95
CA VAL A 67 7.31 -7.34 20.86
C VAL A 67 8.73 -7.07 21.36
N ALA A 68 8.94 -6.02 22.14
CA ALA A 68 10.26 -5.72 22.71
C ALA A 68 10.76 -6.84 23.64
N THR A 69 9.88 -7.38 24.48
CA THR A 69 10.21 -8.51 25.38
C THR A 69 10.58 -9.74 24.55
N HIS A 70 9.80 -10.06 23.51
CA HIS A 70 10.07 -11.19 22.63
C HIS A 70 11.42 -11.05 21.92
N ILE A 71 11.72 -9.88 21.36
CA ILE A 71 13.00 -9.58 20.71
C ILE A 71 14.15 -9.74 21.69
N ASN A 72 14.08 -9.12 22.87
CA ASN A 72 15.15 -9.17 23.87
C ASN A 72 15.41 -10.60 24.37
N ASN A 73 14.37 -11.42 24.51
CA ASN A 73 14.49 -12.79 25.00
C ASN A 73 14.88 -13.81 23.92
N SER A 74 14.56 -13.54 22.66
CA SER A 74 14.66 -14.53 21.57
C SER A 74 15.74 -14.20 20.54
N SER A 75 16.39 -13.04 20.63
CA SER A 75 17.40 -12.61 19.66
C SER A 75 18.81 -13.02 20.06
N THR A 76 19.21 -14.24 19.72
CA THR A 76 20.63 -14.62 19.71
C THR A 76 21.25 -14.20 18.38
N ILE A 77 22.18 -13.25 18.42
CA ILE A 77 22.94 -12.85 17.22
C ILE A 77 24.05 -13.87 17.00
N ILE A 78 24.04 -14.52 15.83
CA ILE A 78 25.13 -15.38 15.37
C ILE A 78 25.87 -14.60 14.28
N PRO A 79 27.06 -14.03 14.57
CA PRO A 79 27.74 -13.10 13.68
C PRO A 79 27.85 -13.59 12.22
N ASP A 80 28.34 -14.81 12.03
CA ASP A 80 28.59 -15.37 10.70
C ASP A 80 27.32 -15.59 9.87
N HIS A 81 26.16 -15.73 10.53
CA HIS A 81 24.87 -15.93 9.88
C HIS A 81 24.07 -14.65 9.69
N HIS A 82 24.23 -13.66 10.59
CA HIS A 82 23.36 -12.50 10.67
C HIS A 82 24.01 -11.18 10.26
N LEU A 83 25.35 -11.05 10.36
CA LEU A 83 26.05 -9.77 10.12
C LEU A 83 26.68 -9.67 8.72
N GLY A 84 26.51 -10.69 7.88
CA GLY A 84 26.94 -10.71 6.48
C GLY A 84 25.77 -10.97 5.52
N TYR A 85 26.09 -11.21 4.24
CA TYR A 85 25.09 -11.62 3.24
C TYR A 85 24.45 -12.98 3.53
N GLY A 86 25.06 -13.79 4.41
CA GLY A 86 24.59 -15.10 4.80
C GLY A 86 24.27 -15.97 3.58
N VAL A 87 22.99 -16.33 3.47
CA VAL A 87 22.39 -17.17 2.41
C VAL A 87 21.98 -16.40 1.14
N GLY A 88 22.36 -15.13 1.03
CA GLY A 88 22.11 -14.29 -0.15
C GLY A 88 20.97 -13.29 0.01
N PRO A 89 20.69 -12.51 -1.05
CA PRO A 89 19.86 -11.29 -0.96
C PRO A 89 18.35 -11.55 -1.00
N ARG A 90 17.91 -12.81 -1.10
CA ARG A 90 16.50 -13.16 -1.31
C ARG A 90 15.71 -13.37 -0.02
N GLY A 91 16.27 -12.97 1.12
CA GLY A 91 15.72 -13.21 2.45
C GLY A 91 16.15 -14.55 3.04
N SER A 92 16.21 -14.64 4.37
CA SER A 92 16.69 -15.86 5.04
C SER A 92 15.69 -17.02 4.89
N PRO A 93 16.14 -18.27 4.68
CA PRO A 93 15.30 -19.46 4.67
C PRO A 93 14.47 -19.61 5.94
N ARG A 94 15.06 -19.26 7.10
CA ARG A 94 14.36 -19.26 8.40
C ARG A 94 13.12 -18.36 8.35
N LEU A 95 13.29 -17.13 7.85
CA LEU A 95 12.19 -16.17 7.71
C LEU A 95 11.16 -16.66 6.71
N LYS A 96 11.58 -17.14 5.53
CA LYS A 96 10.63 -17.64 4.52
C LYS A 96 9.80 -18.82 5.04
N LYS A 97 10.41 -19.77 5.73
CA LYS A 97 9.70 -20.90 6.35
C LYS A 97 8.68 -20.44 7.40
N ALA A 98 9.05 -19.47 8.24
CA ALA A 98 8.13 -18.89 9.21
C ALA A 98 6.95 -18.19 8.53
N LEU A 99 7.21 -17.41 7.46
CA LEU A 99 6.19 -16.77 6.67
C LEU A 99 5.26 -17.79 6.01
N VAL A 100 5.78 -18.82 5.34
CA VAL A 100 4.96 -19.91 4.77
C VAL A 100 3.99 -20.49 5.81
N SER A 101 4.49 -20.79 7.01
CA SER A 101 3.64 -21.31 8.09
C SER A 101 2.55 -20.30 8.47
N PHE A 102 2.92 -19.04 8.68
CA PHE A 102 2.01 -17.97 9.07
C PHE A 102 0.94 -17.71 8.00
N PHE A 103 1.32 -17.61 6.73
CA PHE A 103 0.38 -17.36 5.63
C PHE A 103 -0.64 -18.50 5.49
N ASN A 104 -0.19 -19.75 5.62
CA ASN A 104 -1.07 -20.91 5.51
C ASN A 104 -1.96 -21.10 6.75
N SER A 105 -1.52 -20.72 7.96
CA SER A 105 -2.33 -20.82 9.18
C SER A 105 -3.33 -19.66 9.33
N GLU A 106 -2.85 -18.43 9.22
CA GLU A 106 -3.64 -17.24 9.55
C GLU A 106 -4.56 -16.84 8.39
N PHE A 107 -4.06 -16.88 7.16
CA PHE A 107 -4.85 -16.43 6.00
C PHE A 107 -5.62 -17.54 5.32
N ARG A 108 -5.38 -18.82 5.69
CA ARG A 108 -6.06 -19.99 5.13
C ARG A 108 -6.15 -19.91 3.60
N ALA A 109 -5.00 -19.68 2.97
CA ALA A 109 -4.92 -19.52 1.53
C ALA A 109 -5.60 -20.69 0.81
N HIS A 110 -6.34 -20.39 -0.26
CA HIS A 110 -7.05 -21.41 -1.04
C HIS A 110 -6.09 -22.48 -1.56
N GLU A 111 -4.91 -22.05 -2.02
CA GLU A 111 -3.78 -22.92 -2.31
C GLU A 111 -2.66 -22.68 -1.29
N PRO A 112 -1.96 -23.73 -0.83
CA PRO A 112 -0.84 -23.57 0.10
C PRO A 112 0.27 -22.70 -0.50
N VAL A 113 0.64 -21.63 0.21
CA VAL A 113 1.78 -20.76 -0.16
C VAL A 113 3.08 -21.54 -0.03
N LEU A 114 3.92 -21.51 -1.07
CA LEU A 114 5.21 -22.20 -1.11
C LEU A 114 6.38 -21.23 -0.85
N GLU A 115 7.48 -21.74 -0.31
CA GLU A 115 8.66 -20.91 0.02
C GLU A 115 9.23 -20.18 -1.21
N LYS A 116 9.17 -20.81 -2.39
CA LYS A 116 9.63 -20.26 -3.67
C LYS A 116 8.80 -19.08 -4.17
N GLU A 117 7.58 -18.92 -3.66
CA GLU A 117 6.64 -17.85 -4.02
C GLU A 117 6.81 -16.61 -3.12
N ILE A 118 7.62 -16.71 -2.06
CA ILE A 118 7.86 -15.59 -1.14
C ILE A 118 9.05 -14.75 -1.60
N LEU A 119 8.74 -13.49 -1.92
CA LEU A 119 9.71 -12.40 -2.06
C LEU A 119 9.62 -11.48 -0.84
N ILE A 120 10.78 -11.07 -0.30
CA ILE A 120 10.87 -10.20 0.86
C ILE A 120 11.37 -8.83 0.41
N LEU A 121 10.63 -7.78 0.77
CA LEU A 121 10.94 -6.39 0.47
C LEU A 121 10.80 -5.54 1.75
N PRO A 122 11.51 -4.39 1.85
CA PRO A 122 11.50 -3.55 3.05
C PRO A 122 10.18 -2.77 3.17
N GLY A 123 9.15 -3.46 3.66
CA GLY A 123 7.82 -2.90 3.90
C GLY A 123 6.92 -2.86 2.66
N VAL A 124 5.63 -2.58 2.91
CA VAL A 124 4.58 -2.62 1.88
C VAL A 124 4.76 -1.58 0.79
N MET A 125 5.34 -0.42 1.12
CA MET A 125 5.61 0.65 0.15
C MET A 125 6.57 0.20 -0.95
N ALA A 126 7.67 -0.47 -0.59
CA ALA A 126 8.62 -1.03 -1.53
C ALA A 126 8.00 -2.17 -2.37
N LEU A 127 7.08 -2.94 -1.78
CA LEU A 127 6.36 -4.00 -2.47
C LEU A 127 5.43 -3.46 -3.55
N ILE A 128 4.58 -2.48 -3.23
CA ILE A 128 3.65 -1.87 -4.20
C ILE A 128 4.44 -1.18 -5.32
N ASP A 129 5.51 -0.47 -4.98
CA ASP A 129 6.38 0.18 -5.96
C ASP A 129 7.07 -0.83 -6.90
N ALA A 130 7.64 -1.91 -6.35
CA ALA A 130 8.25 -2.96 -7.15
C ALA A 130 7.23 -3.65 -8.06
N LEU A 131 6.01 -3.89 -7.57
CA LEU A 131 4.94 -4.48 -8.36
C LEU A 131 4.49 -3.54 -9.47
N ALA A 132 4.18 -2.28 -9.16
CA ALA A 132 3.79 -1.28 -10.15
C ALA A 132 4.84 -1.15 -11.25
N TRP A 133 6.13 -1.11 -10.87
CA TRP A 133 7.24 -1.09 -11.82
C TRP A 133 7.31 -2.34 -12.70
N SER A 134 6.89 -3.50 -12.18
CA SER A 134 6.95 -4.77 -12.91
C SER A 134 5.77 -4.97 -13.86
N ILE A 135 4.60 -4.40 -13.56
CA ILE A 135 3.36 -4.67 -14.32
C ILE A 135 2.88 -3.48 -15.17
N CYS A 136 3.33 -2.26 -14.88
CA CYS A 136 2.95 -1.04 -15.60
C CYS A 136 4.14 -0.44 -16.36
N ASN A 137 3.90 -0.06 -17.61
CA ASN A 137 4.73 0.94 -18.28
C ASN A 137 4.37 2.35 -17.80
N ASP A 138 5.22 3.32 -18.12
CA ASP A 138 4.97 4.74 -17.87
C ASP A 138 3.56 5.14 -18.40
N GLY A 139 2.69 5.64 -17.52
CA GLY A 139 1.33 6.07 -17.86
C GLY A 139 0.26 4.97 -17.86
N GLU A 140 0.61 3.69 -17.69
CA GLU A 140 -0.36 2.61 -17.48
C GLU A 140 -0.93 2.63 -16.04
N GLY A 141 -2.12 2.06 -15.86
CA GLY A 141 -2.92 2.28 -14.65
C GLY A 141 -3.16 1.06 -13.76
N ILE A 142 -3.37 1.31 -12.47
CA ILE A 142 -3.88 0.35 -11.48
C ILE A 142 -5.15 0.94 -10.87
N ILE A 143 -6.26 0.20 -10.94
CA ILE A 143 -7.53 0.63 -10.34
C ILE A 143 -7.50 0.37 -8.83
N VAL A 144 -8.04 1.30 -8.04
CA VAL A 144 -8.22 1.15 -6.59
C VAL A 144 -9.60 1.65 -6.14
N PRO A 145 -10.35 0.90 -5.33
CA PRO A 145 -11.59 1.38 -4.71
C PRO A 145 -11.36 2.61 -3.82
N VAL A 146 -12.32 3.53 -3.75
CA VAL A 146 -12.28 4.69 -2.85
C VAL A 146 -13.26 4.48 -1.69
N PRO A 147 -12.87 4.75 -0.43
CA PRO A 147 -11.59 5.30 0.03
C PRO A 147 -10.44 4.28 0.05
N PHE A 148 -9.20 4.77 -0.09
CA PHE A 148 -7.97 3.96 -0.04
C PHE A 148 -6.85 4.65 0.75
N TYR A 149 -5.82 3.87 1.12
CA TYR A 149 -4.62 4.39 1.79
C TYR A 149 -3.84 5.37 0.91
N THR A 150 -3.68 6.61 1.38
CA THR A 150 -3.07 7.70 0.59
C THR A 150 -1.64 7.40 0.12
N GLY A 151 -0.90 6.54 0.81
CA GLY A 151 0.43 6.09 0.40
C GLY A 151 0.46 5.23 -0.87
N PHE A 152 -0.67 4.68 -1.32
CA PHE A 152 -0.73 3.97 -2.60
C PHE A 152 -0.33 4.85 -3.78
N LYS A 153 -0.71 6.14 -3.76
CA LYS A 153 -0.37 7.07 -4.84
C LYS A 153 1.15 7.20 -5.02
N PRO A 154 1.94 7.63 -4.01
CA PRO A 154 3.38 7.72 -4.16
C PRO A 154 4.06 6.36 -4.39
N ALA A 155 3.55 5.25 -3.84
CA ALA A 155 4.06 3.91 -4.16
C ALA A 155 3.93 3.57 -5.65
N THR A 156 2.81 3.92 -6.29
CA THR A 156 2.57 3.58 -7.70
C THR A 156 3.16 4.60 -8.67
N SER A 157 3.12 5.89 -8.35
CA SER A 157 3.41 6.95 -9.34
C SER A 157 4.86 7.45 -9.32
N THR A 158 5.55 7.40 -8.18
CA THR A 158 6.83 8.11 -7.98
C THR A 158 7.95 7.53 -8.85
N ARG A 159 8.35 6.28 -8.59
CA ARG A 159 9.43 5.63 -9.36
C ARG A 159 8.87 4.92 -10.60
N ALA A 160 7.77 4.21 -10.43
CA ALA A 160 7.16 3.37 -11.47
C ALA A 160 6.38 4.16 -12.53
N ARG A 161 6.04 5.44 -12.29
CA ARG A 161 5.21 6.27 -13.20
C ARG A 161 3.88 5.63 -13.60
N GLY A 162 3.37 4.73 -12.76
CA GLY A 162 2.02 4.19 -12.91
C GLY A 162 0.98 5.24 -12.53
N VAL A 163 -0.23 5.06 -13.05
CA VAL A 163 -1.39 5.90 -12.75
C VAL A 163 -2.31 5.18 -11.79
N LEU A 164 -2.53 5.73 -10.60
CA LEU A 164 -3.54 5.22 -9.69
C LEU A 164 -4.93 5.70 -10.14
N VAL A 165 -5.81 4.78 -10.54
CA VAL A 165 -7.14 5.07 -11.08
C VAL A 165 -8.20 4.85 -10.00
N PRO A 166 -8.85 5.90 -9.46
CA PRO A 166 -9.84 5.75 -8.42
C PRO A 166 -11.18 5.19 -8.95
N ALA A 167 -11.66 4.11 -8.35
CA ALA A 167 -13.02 3.61 -8.48
C ALA A 167 -13.88 4.20 -7.35
N SER A 168 -14.49 5.36 -7.65
CA SER A 168 -15.37 6.06 -6.70
C SER A 168 -16.81 5.58 -6.83
N ILE A 169 -17.40 5.15 -5.73
CA ILE A 169 -18.83 4.80 -5.67
C ILE A 169 -19.75 6.00 -5.95
N GLN A 170 -19.24 7.23 -5.78
CA GLN A 170 -19.95 8.45 -6.16
C GLN A 170 -20.18 8.55 -7.68
N SER A 171 -19.46 7.77 -8.50
CA SER A 171 -19.66 7.77 -9.96
C SER A 171 -20.86 6.93 -10.41
N VAL A 172 -21.35 6.01 -9.57
CA VAL A 172 -22.32 4.96 -9.96
C VAL A 172 -23.65 5.01 -9.20
N GLY A 173 -23.82 5.96 -8.29
CA GLY A 173 -25.06 6.15 -7.53
C GLY A 173 -24.97 7.26 -6.50
N LYS A 174 -26.10 7.62 -5.87
CA LYS A 174 -26.08 8.54 -4.72
C LYS A 174 -25.47 7.82 -3.53
N TYR A 175 -24.25 8.18 -3.16
CA TYR A 175 -23.65 7.82 -1.86
C TYR A 175 -24.60 8.26 -0.75
N GLN A 176 -25.20 7.30 -0.05
CA GLN A 176 -26.13 7.54 1.05
C GLN A 176 -25.41 7.47 2.39
N CYS A 177 -24.54 6.46 2.57
CA CYS A 177 -23.79 6.26 3.80
C CYS A 177 -22.49 5.47 3.59
N LEU A 178 -21.69 5.35 4.65
CA LEU A 178 -20.43 4.60 4.64
C LEU A 178 -20.63 3.12 4.29
N ASP A 179 -21.79 2.54 4.61
CA ASP A 179 -22.07 1.13 4.31
C ASP A 179 -22.14 0.85 2.80
N ASP A 180 -22.39 1.85 1.96
CA ASP A 180 -22.40 1.70 0.49
C ASP A 180 -21.02 1.31 -0.06
N VAL A 181 -19.93 1.66 0.65
CA VAL A 181 -18.57 1.21 0.33
C VAL A 181 -18.44 -0.31 0.47
N PHE A 182 -19.35 -0.95 1.20
CA PHE A 182 -19.34 -2.38 1.46
C PHE A 182 -20.36 -3.16 0.61
N ASP A 183 -21.09 -2.47 -0.28
CA ASP A 183 -22.03 -3.12 -1.20
C ASP A 183 -21.28 -3.68 -2.43
N PRO A 184 -21.37 -4.99 -2.71
CA PRO A 184 -20.62 -5.62 -3.80
C PRO A 184 -21.08 -5.15 -5.19
N GLU A 185 -22.37 -4.85 -5.39
CA GLU A 185 -22.87 -4.38 -6.69
C GLU A 185 -22.47 -2.93 -6.96
N ILE A 186 -22.46 -2.08 -5.93
CA ILE A 186 -21.95 -0.71 -6.04
C ILE A 186 -20.45 -0.74 -6.36
N ASN A 187 -19.67 -1.57 -5.67
CA ASN A 187 -18.24 -1.72 -5.94
C ASN A 187 -17.96 -2.24 -7.36
N ARG A 188 -18.69 -3.28 -7.80
CA ARG A 188 -18.56 -3.83 -9.15
C ARG A 188 -18.80 -2.76 -10.20
N LYS A 189 -19.90 -2.01 -10.08
CA LYS A 189 -20.20 -0.89 -10.98
C LYS A 189 -19.09 0.16 -10.95
N ALA A 190 -18.62 0.57 -9.76
CA ALA A 190 -17.58 1.59 -9.63
C ALA A 190 -16.25 1.18 -10.30
N LEU A 191 -15.89 -0.10 -10.24
CA LEU A 191 -14.72 -0.67 -10.90
C LEU A 191 -14.88 -0.68 -12.43
N GLU A 192 -16.05 -1.10 -12.95
CA GLU A 192 -16.37 -1.08 -14.39
C GLU A 192 -16.33 0.34 -14.94
N ASP A 193 -16.93 1.28 -14.23
CA ASP A 193 -16.91 2.71 -14.50
C ASP A 193 -15.50 3.28 -14.57
N ALA A 194 -14.65 2.90 -13.61
CA ALA A 194 -13.25 3.33 -13.56
C ALA A 194 -12.44 2.78 -14.74
N LEU A 195 -12.65 1.52 -15.10
CA LEU A 195 -12.02 0.90 -16.26
C LEU A 195 -12.44 1.58 -17.57
N LEU A 196 -13.74 1.86 -17.73
CA LEU A 196 -14.26 2.56 -18.91
C LEU A 196 -13.66 3.96 -19.03
N ARG A 197 -13.67 4.75 -17.94
CA ARG A 197 -13.08 6.09 -17.92
C ARG A 197 -11.58 6.08 -18.21
N ALA A 198 -10.83 5.15 -17.60
CA ALA A 198 -9.40 5.01 -17.85
C ALA A 198 -9.14 4.73 -19.34
N THR A 199 -9.90 3.81 -19.93
CA THR A 199 -9.79 3.46 -21.35
C THR A 199 -10.09 4.66 -22.26
N GLN A 200 -11.17 5.40 -21.98
CA GLN A 200 -11.53 6.62 -22.71
C GLN A 200 -10.45 7.71 -22.62
N ASN A 201 -9.74 7.77 -21.49
CA ASN A 201 -8.63 8.70 -21.27
C ASN A 201 -7.27 8.16 -21.76
N GLY A 202 -7.24 7.03 -22.48
CA GLY A 202 -6.01 6.44 -23.02
C GLY A 202 -5.12 5.76 -21.97
N VAL A 203 -5.60 5.53 -20.75
CA VAL A 203 -4.87 4.82 -19.68
C VAL A 203 -5.18 3.34 -19.78
N LYS A 204 -4.18 2.54 -20.20
CA LYS A 204 -4.29 1.08 -20.19
C LYS A 204 -4.17 0.54 -18.77
N VAL A 205 -5.24 -0.06 -18.26
CA VAL A 205 -5.29 -0.65 -16.92
C VAL A 205 -4.61 -2.02 -16.92
N ARG A 206 -3.79 -2.30 -15.90
CA ARG A 206 -2.99 -3.52 -15.76
C ARG A 206 -3.40 -4.40 -14.57
N ALA A 207 -4.02 -3.80 -13.55
CA ALA A 207 -4.42 -4.51 -12.34
C ALA A 207 -5.51 -3.75 -11.57
N VAL A 208 -6.12 -4.46 -10.61
CA VAL A 208 -6.92 -3.89 -9.54
C VAL A 208 -6.18 -4.16 -8.22
N MET A 209 -6.02 -3.11 -7.40
CA MET A 209 -5.45 -3.20 -6.07
C MET A 209 -6.55 -3.06 -5.02
N LEU A 210 -6.66 -4.06 -4.15
CA LEU A 210 -7.67 -4.16 -3.12
C LEU A 210 -7.01 -4.17 -1.74
N THR A 211 -7.65 -3.52 -0.77
CA THR A 211 -7.29 -3.65 0.64
C THR A 211 -8.35 -4.48 1.33
N LYS A 212 -7.96 -5.65 1.85
CA LYS A 212 -8.86 -6.50 2.63
C LYS A 212 -8.68 -6.16 4.11
N TYR A 213 -9.79 -5.78 4.75
CA TYR A 213 -9.89 -5.63 6.20
C TYR A 213 -10.70 -6.81 6.75
N GLU A 214 -10.29 -7.39 7.88
CA GLU A 214 -11.04 -8.48 8.54
C GLU A 214 -11.97 -7.96 9.62
N ILE A 215 -12.87 -7.05 9.25
CA ILE A 215 -14.00 -6.67 10.09
C ILE A 215 -15.13 -7.69 9.84
N PRO A 216 -15.78 -8.28 10.87
CA PRO A 216 -16.84 -9.29 10.70
C PRO A 216 -17.96 -8.94 9.71
N LYS A 217 -18.23 -7.65 9.47
CA LYS A 217 -19.21 -7.15 8.48
C LYS A 217 -18.72 -7.20 7.03
N LEU A 218 -17.41 -7.20 6.77
CA LEU A 218 -16.80 -7.16 5.43
C LEU A 218 -16.67 -8.53 4.76
N ARG A 219 -16.95 -9.61 5.48
CA ARG A 219 -16.91 -10.98 4.94
C ARG A 219 -17.88 -11.20 3.76
N LYS A 220 -18.87 -10.31 3.59
CA LYS A 220 -19.84 -10.33 2.48
C LYS A 220 -19.36 -9.68 1.17
N LEU A 221 -18.28 -8.89 1.19
CA LEU A 221 -17.80 -8.14 0.01
C LEU A 221 -17.18 -9.01 -1.08
N PHE A 222 -16.60 -10.14 -0.71
CA PHE A 222 -15.82 -10.97 -1.62
C PHE A 222 -16.49 -12.31 -1.89
N ASN A 223 -17.81 -12.29 -2.14
CA ASN A 223 -18.54 -13.46 -2.62
C ASN A 223 -18.10 -13.81 -4.06
N LEU A 224 -16.82 -14.14 -4.21
CA LEU A 224 -16.12 -14.47 -5.44
C LEU A 224 -16.36 -15.95 -5.76
N GLU A 225 -17.58 -16.26 -6.19
CA GLU A 225 -17.84 -17.38 -7.08
C GLU A 225 -18.92 -16.96 -8.10
N PRO A 226 -18.79 -17.31 -9.40
CA PRO A 226 -17.75 -18.12 -10.04
C PRO A 226 -16.67 -17.23 -10.74
N PRO A 227 -15.61 -17.80 -11.35
CA PRO A 227 -14.30 -17.15 -11.50
C PRO A 227 -14.30 -15.99 -12.50
N LEU A 228 -13.49 -14.95 -12.20
CA LEU A 228 -13.06 -13.98 -13.19
C LEU A 228 -12.22 -14.72 -14.25
N THR A 229 -12.79 -14.95 -15.42
CA THR A 229 -12.19 -15.67 -16.56
C THR A 229 -11.20 -14.84 -17.37
N HIS A 230 -10.57 -13.82 -16.77
CA HIS A 230 -9.55 -13.01 -17.44
C HIS A 230 -8.33 -12.83 -16.56
N ASP A 231 -7.15 -13.03 -17.17
CA ASP A 231 -5.78 -13.05 -16.62
C ASP A 231 -5.30 -11.72 -15.99
N ALA A 232 -6.15 -10.99 -15.28
CA ALA A 232 -5.78 -9.78 -14.56
C ALA A 232 -5.27 -10.14 -13.16
N PRO A 233 -4.01 -9.84 -12.81
CA PRO A 233 -3.52 -10.05 -11.45
C PRO A 233 -4.27 -9.13 -10.47
N VAL A 234 -4.86 -9.72 -9.43
CA VAL A 234 -5.48 -9.00 -8.30
C VAL A 234 -4.45 -8.89 -7.18
N LEU A 235 -4.09 -7.66 -6.79
CA LEU A 235 -3.24 -7.45 -5.62
C LEU A 235 -4.11 -7.22 -4.39
N ILE A 236 -3.99 -8.09 -3.39
CA ILE A 236 -4.65 -7.93 -2.09
C ILE A 236 -3.60 -7.55 -1.06
N THR A 237 -3.62 -6.31 -0.59
CA THR A 237 -2.83 -5.88 0.58
C THR A 237 -3.72 -5.97 1.82
N ARG A 238 -3.29 -6.69 2.86
CA ARG A 238 -4.00 -6.73 4.15
C ARG A 238 -3.48 -5.61 5.04
N TRP A 239 -4.40 -4.92 5.72
CA TRP A 239 -4.10 -4.02 6.82
C TRP A 239 -4.83 -4.57 8.05
N GLU A 240 -4.11 -4.81 9.14
CA GLU A 240 -4.71 -5.29 10.39
C GLU A 240 -5.21 -4.11 11.23
N ASP A 241 -6.34 -4.38 11.89
CA ASP A 241 -7.19 -3.40 12.56
C ASP A 241 -6.47 -2.66 13.69
N ALA A 242 -6.58 -1.34 13.67
CA ALA A 242 -6.59 -0.51 14.87
C ALA A 242 -8.06 -0.22 15.21
N MET A 243 -8.67 -1.12 15.99
CA MET A 243 -9.81 -0.80 16.86
C MET A 243 -9.55 -1.41 18.23
#